data_AF-A0A5B8Z1I3-F1
#
_entry.id   AF-A0A5B8Z1I3-F1
#
_cell.length_a   1.000
_cell.length_b   1.000
_cell.length_c   1.000
_cell.angle_alpha   90.00
_cell.angle_beta   90.00
_cell.angle_gamma   90.00
#
_symmetry.space_group_name_H-M   'P 1'
#
loop_
_entity.id
_entity.type
_entity.pdbx_description
1 polymer ?
#
loop_
_entity_poly.entity_id
_entity_poly.type
_entity_poly.pdbx_seq_one_letter_code
_entity_poly.pdbx_strand_id
1 'polypeptide(L)'
;MAIQGDWAFCEKCYGLFFNGYAQKGRCPGGRGGHKQPRTGMGYNYTPNHSIPGNQYTQPDWEFCVKCHGMFFNGYSGGTCPAGGVHQRHDQAYHFVLKHDAPKLYSNEQPYWEFCVNCHGLFYNGFNDKGRCPATPRVMLLNGDHVHIGGHKRHPQAYHFVLRFETPAPLGYTLNVGCGWPPNPSVCPGY
;
A
#
# COMPACT_ATOMS: atom_id res chain seq x y z
N MET A 1 -3.23 20.71 7.45
CA MET A 1 -3.05 19.28 7.75
C MET A 1 -1.67 18.88 7.27
N ALA A 2 -0.89 18.18 8.09
CA ALA A 2 0.40 17.64 7.68
C ALA A 2 0.17 16.32 6.93
N ILE A 3 0.23 16.40 5.61
CA ILE A 3 0.05 15.29 4.67
C ILE A 3 1.26 15.20 3.77
N GLN A 4 1.62 14.00 3.36
CA GLN A 4 2.67 13.79 2.38
C GLN A 4 2.07 13.13 1.15
N GLY A 5 2.17 13.78 -0.02
CA GLY A 5 1.83 13.18 -1.29
C GLY A 5 2.90 12.19 -1.79
N ASP A 6 2.77 11.83 -3.06
CA ASP A 6 3.63 10.90 -3.79
C ASP A 6 3.60 9.45 -3.28
N TRP A 7 2.61 9.06 -2.49
CA TRP A 7 2.40 7.66 -2.18
C TRP A 7 1.53 7.01 -3.26
N ALA A 8 1.91 5.81 -3.69
CA ALA A 8 1.26 5.12 -4.78
C ALA A 8 0.98 3.66 -4.43
N PHE A 9 -0.10 3.13 -5.02
CA PHE A 9 -0.39 1.70 -5.01
C PHE A 9 0.53 0.99 -6.02
N CYS A 10 1.12 -0.14 -5.62
CA CYS A 10 1.92 -0.94 -6.52
C CYS A 10 1.11 -2.08 -7.16
N GLU A 11 1.03 -2.14 -8.49
CA GLU A 11 0.27 -3.17 -9.20
C GLU A 11 0.86 -4.59 -9.10
N LYS A 12 2.12 -4.72 -8.70
CA LYS A 12 2.79 -6.04 -8.58
C LYS A 12 2.57 -6.67 -7.21
N CYS A 13 2.71 -5.87 -6.15
CA CYS A 13 2.68 -6.36 -4.77
C CYS A 13 1.46 -5.91 -3.98
N TYR A 14 0.67 -5.00 -4.55
CA TYR A 14 -0.47 -4.34 -3.91
C TYR A 14 -0.13 -3.52 -2.67
N GLY A 15 1.16 -3.33 -2.40
CA GLY A 15 1.65 -2.50 -1.30
C GLY A 15 1.60 -1.01 -1.63
N LEU A 16 1.53 -0.19 -0.59
CA LEU A 16 1.73 1.25 -0.69
C LEU A 16 3.24 1.56 -0.69
N PHE A 17 3.71 2.34 -1.67
CA PHE A 17 5.11 2.73 -1.78
C PHE A 17 5.25 4.22 -2.06
N PHE A 18 6.36 4.80 -1.62
CA PHE A 18 6.69 6.19 -1.91
C PHE A 18 7.27 6.31 -3.32
N ASN A 19 6.60 7.09 -4.16
CA ASN A 19 6.86 7.26 -5.58
C ASN A 19 7.62 8.57 -5.90
N GLY A 20 8.00 9.36 -4.90
CA GLY A 20 8.69 10.64 -5.08
C GLY A 20 10.14 10.56 -5.54
N TYR A 21 10.79 9.38 -5.46
CA TYR A 21 12.18 9.18 -5.91
C TYR A 21 12.26 8.55 -7.29
N ALA A 22 13.34 8.81 -8.04
CA ALA A 22 13.59 8.15 -9.33
C ALA A 22 13.67 6.61 -9.19
N GLN A 23 14.35 6.14 -8.14
CA GLN A 23 14.39 4.72 -7.78
C GLN A 23 13.15 4.35 -6.97
N LYS A 24 12.48 3.24 -7.32
CA LYS A 24 11.21 2.81 -6.71
C LYS A 24 11.37 1.73 -5.64
N GLY A 25 12.55 1.61 -5.03
CA GLY A 25 12.85 0.62 -4.00
C GLY A 25 12.73 -0.84 -4.48
N ARG A 26 13.07 -1.80 -3.61
CA ARG A 26 12.89 -3.24 -3.89
C ARG A 26 11.43 -3.67 -3.77
N CYS A 27 10.93 -4.34 -4.80
CA CYS A 27 9.57 -4.88 -4.86
C CYS A 27 9.60 -6.42 -4.85
N PRO A 28 8.69 -7.09 -4.10
CA PRO A 28 8.57 -8.55 -4.14
C PRO A 28 7.99 -9.09 -5.46
N GLY A 29 7.45 -8.19 -6.29
CA GLY A 29 6.97 -8.46 -7.63
C GLY A 29 8.06 -8.60 -8.69
N GLY A 30 9.33 -8.63 -8.30
CA GLY A 30 10.47 -8.85 -9.19
C GLY A 30 11.25 -7.57 -9.54
N ARG A 31 11.88 -7.56 -10.72
CA ARG A 31 12.77 -6.46 -11.14
C ARG A 31 12.03 -5.15 -11.41
N GLY A 32 12.81 -4.06 -11.46
CA GLY A 32 12.35 -2.72 -11.79
C GLY A 32 11.63 -1.98 -10.66
N GLY A 33 11.69 -2.50 -9.43
CA GLY A 33 11.10 -1.87 -8.24
C GLY A 33 9.57 -1.79 -8.27
N HIS A 34 9.02 -0.98 -7.37
CA HIS A 34 7.58 -0.74 -7.31
C HIS A 34 7.10 -0.01 -8.58
N LYS A 35 5.89 -0.36 -9.01
CA LYS A 35 5.27 0.20 -10.21
C LYS A 35 3.82 0.56 -9.92
N GLN A 36 3.47 1.81 -10.16
CA GLN A 36 2.08 2.29 -10.14
C GLN A 36 1.35 1.82 -11.41
N PRO A 37 0.08 1.40 -11.32
CA PRO A 37 -0.70 1.05 -12.49
C PRO A 37 -0.99 2.29 -13.35
N ARG A 38 -1.18 2.06 -14.65
CA ARG A 38 -1.55 3.12 -15.61
C ARG A 38 -3.04 3.46 -15.61
N THR A 39 -3.90 2.56 -15.13
CA THR A 39 -5.36 2.70 -15.08
C THR A 39 -5.91 2.13 -13.76
N GLY A 40 -7.18 2.40 -13.43
CA GLY A 40 -7.93 1.78 -12.32
C GLY A 40 -7.52 2.10 -10.88
N MET A 41 -6.25 2.44 -10.58
CA MET A 41 -5.73 2.69 -9.22
C MET A 41 -4.50 3.63 -9.16
N GLY A 42 -4.31 4.48 -10.16
CA GLY A 42 -3.18 5.42 -10.25
C GLY A 42 -3.30 6.65 -9.35
N TYR A 43 -3.86 6.52 -8.14
CA TYR A 43 -4.06 7.65 -7.24
C TYR A 43 -2.77 8.10 -6.57
N ASN A 44 -2.71 9.40 -6.21
CA ASN A 44 -1.70 9.96 -5.35
C ASN A 44 -2.21 9.97 -3.90
N TYR A 45 -1.80 9.00 -3.09
CA TYR A 45 -2.22 8.90 -1.69
C TYR A 45 -1.50 9.92 -0.82
N THR A 46 -2.22 10.42 0.19
CA THR A 46 -1.78 11.49 1.08
C THR A 46 -1.92 11.08 2.54
N PRO A 47 -1.12 10.10 3.04
CA PRO A 47 -1.13 9.76 4.46
C PRO A 47 -0.80 10.97 5.32
N ASN A 48 -1.48 11.08 6.47
CA ASN A 48 -1.16 12.10 7.46
C ASN A 48 0.17 11.76 8.13
N HIS A 49 0.91 12.78 8.52
CA HIS A 49 2.11 12.63 9.34
C HIS A 49 2.20 13.73 10.38
N SER A 50 3.09 13.57 11.36
CA SER A 50 3.40 14.63 12.34
C SER A 50 2.17 15.19 13.09
N ILE A 51 1.16 14.35 13.29
CA ILE A 51 -0.03 14.65 14.09
C ILE A 51 -0.19 13.59 15.19
N PRO A 52 -0.81 13.92 16.34
CA PRO A 52 -1.13 12.91 17.35
C PRO A 52 -2.12 11.86 16.83
N GLY A 53 -1.94 10.61 17.26
CA GLY A 53 -2.94 9.55 17.09
C GLY A 53 -4.21 9.82 17.91
N ASN A 54 -5.32 9.20 17.52
CA ASN A 54 -6.56 9.20 18.27
C ASN A 54 -7.31 7.87 18.08
N GLN A 55 -8.51 7.73 18.62
CA GLN A 55 -9.30 6.48 18.56
C GLN A 55 -9.65 5.99 17.14
N TYR A 56 -9.49 6.83 16.11
CA TYR A 56 -9.74 6.50 14.70
C TYR A 56 -8.47 6.51 13.85
N THR A 57 -7.30 6.65 14.47
CA THR A 57 -6.03 6.66 13.75
C THR A 57 -4.95 5.83 14.45
N GLN A 58 -4.15 5.15 13.65
CA GLN A 58 -3.03 4.36 14.12
C GLN A 58 -1.72 5.07 13.78
N PRO A 59 -0.88 5.44 14.77
CA PRO A 59 0.47 5.93 14.55
C PRO A 59 1.43 4.79 14.16
N ASP A 60 2.73 5.04 14.21
CA ASP A 60 3.81 4.04 14.02
C ASP A 60 3.88 3.39 12.63
N TRP A 61 3.30 4.06 11.62
CA TRP A 61 3.52 3.73 10.22
C TRP A 61 4.74 4.50 9.70
N GLU A 62 5.60 3.80 8.96
CA GLU A 62 6.94 4.27 8.63
C GLU A 62 7.27 4.02 7.15
N PHE A 63 8.12 4.88 6.61
CA PHE A 63 8.76 4.65 5.32
C PHE A 63 10.00 3.76 5.46
N CYS A 64 10.08 2.68 4.68
CA CYS A 64 11.27 1.83 4.64
C CYS A 64 12.28 2.29 3.58
N VAL A 65 13.52 2.60 3.96
CA VAL A 65 14.57 3.08 3.03
C VAL A 65 15.03 2.05 2.01
N LYS A 66 14.79 0.76 2.26
CA LYS A 66 15.26 -0.32 1.40
C LYS A 66 14.26 -0.66 0.29
N CYS A 67 12.99 -0.81 0.66
CA CYS A 67 11.93 -1.16 -0.28
C CYS A 67 11.10 0.05 -0.73
N HIS A 68 11.21 1.19 -0.07
CA HIS A 68 10.36 2.37 -0.26
C HIS A 68 8.87 2.12 0.06
N GLY A 69 8.56 1.00 0.70
CA GLY A 69 7.21 0.65 1.12
C GLY A 69 6.84 1.25 2.47
N MET A 70 5.54 1.43 2.69
CA MET A 70 4.97 1.74 4.00
C MET A 70 4.92 0.46 4.85
N PHE A 71 5.48 0.50 6.05
CA PHE A 71 5.44 -0.61 7.00
C PHE A 71 5.03 -0.14 8.40
N PHE A 72 4.44 -1.04 9.17
CA PHE A 72 4.09 -0.78 10.56
C PHE A 72 5.23 -1.16 11.49
N ASN A 73 5.64 -0.24 12.35
CA ASN A 73 6.79 -0.38 13.26
C ASN A 73 6.36 -0.54 14.73
N GLY A 74 5.10 -0.85 15.02
CA GLY A 74 4.63 -1.15 16.38
C GLY A 74 5.07 -2.51 16.91
N TYR A 75 5.65 -3.37 16.08
CA TYR A 75 6.20 -4.68 16.48
C TYR A 75 7.52 -4.96 15.74
N SER A 76 8.41 -5.71 16.39
CA SER A 76 9.63 -6.21 15.74
C SER A 76 9.30 -7.27 14.68
N GLY A 77 10.00 -7.24 13.55
CA GLY A 77 9.90 -8.26 12.52
C GLY A 77 9.42 -7.70 11.18
N GLY A 78 8.74 -8.56 10.41
CA GLY A 78 8.26 -8.24 9.08
C GLY A 78 9.34 -8.38 8.01
N THR A 79 9.13 -9.29 7.07
CA THR A 79 10.06 -9.50 5.96
C THR A 79 10.07 -8.32 5.00
N CYS A 80 11.24 -7.70 4.84
CA CYS A 80 11.49 -6.67 3.83
C CYS A 80 11.76 -7.31 2.46
N PRO A 81 11.21 -6.77 1.35
CA PRO A 81 11.55 -7.20 0.00
C PRO A 81 13.04 -7.09 -0.36
N ALA A 82 13.80 -6.25 0.34
CA ALA A 82 15.25 -6.13 0.19
C ALA A 82 16.04 -7.20 0.97
N GLY A 83 15.37 -8.06 1.72
CA GLY A 83 15.96 -8.99 2.67
C GLY A 83 16.04 -8.43 4.10
N GLY A 84 15.96 -9.33 5.08
CA GLY A 84 15.92 -8.97 6.50
C GLY A 84 14.65 -8.22 6.89
N VAL A 85 14.75 -7.37 7.92
CA VAL A 85 13.64 -6.52 8.41
C VAL A 85 13.64 -5.14 7.74
N HIS A 86 12.48 -4.47 7.80
CA HIS A 86 12.33 -3.09 7.37
C HIS A 86 13.23 -2.14 8.16
N GLN A 87 13.60 -1.04 7.52
CA GLN A 87 14.48 -0.04 8.12
C GLN A 87 13.91 1.34 7.83
N ARG A 88 13.58 2.09 8.88
CA ARG A 88 13.16 3.48 8.76
C ARG A 88 14.34 4.40 8.42
N HIS A 89 14.04 5.58 7.87
CA HIS A 89 14.99 6.69 7.84
C HIS A 89 14.75 7.58 9.07
N ASP A 90 15.79 8.03 9.77
CA ASP A 90 15.59 8.85 10.97
C ASP A 90 15.03 10.25 10.68
N GLN A 91 15.14 10.71 9.44
CA GLN A 91 14.53 11.97 8.98
C GLN A 91 13.21 11.76 8.20
N ALA A 92 12.73 10.52 8.07
CA ALA A 92 11.42 10.29 7.46
C ALA A 92 10.32 10.70 8.43
N TYR A 93 9.16 11.01 7.86
CA TYR A 93 7.97 11.27 8.65
C TYR A 93 7.44 9.98 9.30
N HIS A 94 6.90 10.12 10.51
CA HIS A 94 6.03 9.12 11.12
C HIS A 94 4.60 9.35 10.67
N PHE A 95 3.99 8.34 10.09
CA PHE A 95 2.66 8.41 9.51
C PHE A 95 1.58 7.94 10.50
N VAL A 96 0.41 8.54 10.33
CA VAL A 96 -0.78 8.27 11.13
C VAL A 96 -1.91 7.92 10.18
N LEU A 97 -2.27 6.64 10.14
CA LEU A 97 -3.26 6.13 9.19
C LEU A 97 -4.65 6.10 9.83
N LYS A 98 -5.65 6.57 9.09
CA LYS A 98 -7.06 6.48 9.49
C LYS A 98 -7.49 5.00 9.44
N HIS A 99 -8.29 4.58 10.40
CA HIS A 99 -8.89 3.24 10.41
C HIS A 99 -10.34 3.24 10.89
N ASP A 100 -11.06 2.18 10.53
CA ASP A 100 -12.44 1.88 10.95
C ASP A 100 -13.38 3.09 10.84
N ALA A 101 -13.24 3.82 9.73
CA ALA A 101 -13.93 5.07 9.49
C ALA A 101 -15.45 4.84 9.38
N PRO A 102 -16.28 5.50 10.21
CA PRO A 102 -17.73 5.34 10.16
C PRO A 102 -18.36 5.94 8.89
N LYS A 103 -17.64 6.85 8.22
CA LYS A 103 -18.04 7.48 6.96
C LYS A 103 -16.82 7.64 6.05
N LEU A 104 -17.00 7.28 4.78
CA LEU A 104 -16.03 7.48 3.71
C LEU A 104 -16.37 8.75 2.93
N TYR A 105 -15.34 9.50 2.56
CA TYR A 105 -15.44 10.60 1.60
C TYR A 105 -15.08 10.14 0.18
N SER A 106 -15.45 10.93 -0.83
CA SER A 106 -15.20 10.66 -2.26
C SER A 106 -13.73 10.64 -2.68
N ASN A 107 -12.80 10.84 -1.75
CA ASN A 107 -11.35 10.75 -1.95
C ASN A 107 -10.65 9.89 -0.89
N GLU A 108 -11.41 9.01 -0.22
CA GLU A 108 -10.91 8.02 0.72
C GLU A 108 -11.07 6.59 0.20
N GLN A 109 -9.99 5.82 0.20
CA GLN A 109 -9.97 4.44 -0.25
C GLN A 109 -9.96 3.49 0.96
N PRO A 110 -11.00 2.65 1.17
CA PRO A 110 -10.98 1.57 2.15
C PRO A 110 -10.16 0.37 1.65
N TYR A 111 -10.21 -0.74 2.41
CA TYR A 111 -9.59 -2.03 2.09
C TYR A 111 -8.05 -2.04 2.11
N TRP A 112 -7.42 -1.08 2.78
CA TRP A 112 -6.01 -1.19 3.11
C TRP A 112 -5.85 -1.99 4.39
N GLU A 113 -4.91 -2.93 4.39
CA GLU A 113 -4.74 -3.90 5.44
C GLU A 113 -3.28 -4.03 5.85
N PHE A 114 -3.07 -4.42 7.10
CA PHE A 114 -1.76 -4.79 7.61
C PHE A 114 -1.47 -6.27 7.32
N CYS A 115 -0.32 -6.55 6.69
CA CYS A 115 0.13 -7.91 6.47
C CYS A 115 0.92 -8.46 7.67
N VAL A 116 0.44 -9.55 8.29
CA VAL A 116 1.08 -10.15 9.49
C VAL A 116 2.50 -10.66 9.22
N ASN A 117 2.81 -11.08 7.99
CA ASN A 117 4.10 -11.71 7.71
C ASN A 117 5.19 -10.71 7.29
N CYS A 118 4.81 -9.66 6.55
CA CYS A 118 5.77 -8.68 6.04
C CYS A 118 5.68 -7.31 6.71
N HIS A 119 4.68 -7.10 7.57
CA HIS A 119 4.36 -5.85 8.24
C HIS A 119 4.10 -4.65 7.31
N GLY A 120 3.90 -4.92 6.01
CA GLY A 120 3.60 -3.89 5.02
C GLY A 120 2.11 -3.59 4.96
N LEU A 121 1.78 -2.36 4.61
CA LEU A 121 0.43 -1.97 4.23
C LEU A 121 0.14 -2.45 2.80
N PHE A 122 -0.96 -3.17 2.59
CA PHE A 122 -1.35 -3.67 1.27
C PHE A 122 -2.83 -3.47 1.02
N TYR A 123 -3.20 -3.31 -0.24
CA TYR A 123 -4.59 -3.24 -0.67
C TYR A 123 -5.18 -4.63 -0.80
N ASN A 124 -6.31 -4.84 -0.14
CA ASN A 124 -7.01 -6.12 -0.02
C ASN A 124 -8.40 -6.10 -0.68
N GLY A 125 -8.64 -5.16 -1.61
CA GLY A 125 -9.91 -5.09 -2.33
C GLY A 125 -10.07 -6.11 -3.47
N PHE A 126 -9.00 -6.85 -3.83
CA PHE A 126 -9.01 -7.84 -4.91
C PHE A 126 -9.05 -9.28 -4.41
N ASN A 127 -9.39 -10.21 -5.30
CA ASN A 127 -9.24 -11.64 -5.03
C ASN A 127 -7.77 -12.04 -4.89
N ASP A 128 -6.91 -11.54 -5.78
CA ASP A 128 -5.45 -11.59 -5.58
C ASP A 128 -5.05 -10.67 -4.41
N LYS A 129 -3.98 -11.02 -3.71
CA LYS A 129 -3.49 -10.30 -2.53
C LYS A 129 -2.14 -9.62 -2.78
N GLY A 130 -1.67 -9.60 -4.02
CA GLY A 130 -0.39 -9.05 -4.43
C GLY A 130 0.79 -9.89 -3.93
N ARG A 131 1.95 -9.80 -4.60
CA ARG A 131 3.14 -10.54 -4.20
C ARG A 131 3.66 -10.10 -2.83
N CYS A 132 3.77 -11.03 -1.89
CA CYS A 132 4.30 -10.76 -0.55
C CYS A 132 5.74 -11.26 -0.39
N PRO A 133 6.67 -10.45 0.18
CA PRO A 133 8.07 -10.84 0.36
C PRO A 133 8.26 -12.00 1.36
N ALA A 134 7.27 -12.26 2.21
CA ALA A 134 7.30 -13.34 3.19
C ALA A 134 6.78 -14.68 2.64
N THR A 135 6.83 -14.87 1.32
CA THR A 135 6.35 -16.08 0.65
C THR A 135 7.47 -16.70 -0.19
N PRO A 136 7.37 -17.98 -0.60
CA PRO A 136 8.35 -18.58 -1.50
C PRO A 136 8.55 -17.74 -2.77
N ARG A 137 9.78 -17.79 -3.29
CA ARG A 137 10.15 -17.15 -4.55
C ARG A 137 10.52 -18.21 -5.57
N VAL A 138 10.17 -17.98 -6.83
CA VAL A 138 10.63 -18.79 -7.96
C VAL A 138 11.67 -18.02 -8.74
N MET A 139 12.64 -18.73 -9.30
CA MET A 139 13.57 -18.16 -10.27
C MET A 139 12.91 -18.20 -11.64
N LEU A 140 12.94 -17.08 -12.35
CA LEU A 140 12.47 -16.95 -13.72
C LEU A 140 13.63 -17.30 -14.66
N LEU A 141 13.30 -17.72 -15.89
CA LEU A 141 14.28 -18.16 -16.88
C LEU A 141 15.32 -17.08 -17.24
N ASN A 142 14.97 -15.81 -17.05
CA ASN A 142 15.88 -14.67 -17.24
C ASN A 142 16.80 -14.39 -16.04
N GLY A 143 16.83 -15.28 -15.04
CA GLY A 143 17.62 -15.14 -13.81
C GLY A 143 16.98 -14.21 -12.76
N ASP A 144 15.72 -13.83 -12.95
CA ASP A 144 14.99 -12.99 -11.99
C ASP A 144 14.34 -13.82 -10.90
N HIS A 145 13.87 -13.17 -9.85
CA HIS A 145 13.06 -13.82 -8.82
C HIS A 145 11.77 -13.05 -8.58
N VAL A 146 10.68 -13.78 -8.36
CA VAL A 146 9.38 -13.21 -7.98
C VAL A 146 8.78 -14.06 -6.86
N HIS A 147 8.15 -13.40 -5.90
CA HIS A 147 7.37 -14.07 -4.87
C HIS A 147 6.05 -14.57 -5.45
N ILE A 148 5.64 -15.80 -5.12
CA ILE A 148 4.44 -16.43 -5.70
C ILE A 148 3.21 -16.35 -4.80
N GLY A 149 3.39 -16.05 -3.51
CA GLY A 149 2.30 -15.97 -2.55
C GLY A 149 1.78 -14.56 -2.29
N GLY A 150 0.58 -14.51 -1.71
CA GLY A 150 -0.16 -13.31 -1.36
C GLY A 150 0.20 -12.69 0.00
N HIS A 151 -0.16 -11.43 0.20
CA HIS A 151 -0.23 -10.84 1.53
C HIS A 151 -1.29 -11.54 2.41
N LYS A 152 -1.08 -11.56 3.73
CA LYS A 152 -2.02 -12.14 4.70
C LYS A 152 -2.41 -11.09 5.73
N ARG A 153 -3.69 -10.71 5.77
CA ARG A 153 -4.24 -9.79 6.77
C ARG A 153 -4.07 -10.37 8.18
N HIS A 154 -3.66 -9.55 9.14
CA HIS A 154 -3.73 -9.91 10.56
C HIS A 154 -5.19 -9.88 11.06
N PRO A 155 -5.73 -10.94 11.69
CA PRO A 155 -7.14 -11.00 12.08
C PRO A 155 -7.62 -9.83 12.96
N GLN A 156 -6.75 -9.37 13.87
CA GLN A 156 -7.05 -8.30 14.83
C GLN A 156 -6.53 -6.92 14.40
N ALA A 157 -5.97 -6.77 13.19
CA ALA A 157 -5.58 -5.45 12.71
C ALA A 157 -6.82 -4.64 12.33
N TYR A 158 -6.69 -3.31 12.38
CA TYR A 158 -7.71 -2.40 11.91
C TYR A 158 -7.87 -2.44 10.39
N HIS A 159 -9.00 -1.94 9.90
CA HIS A 159 -9.22 -1.70 8.47
C HIS A 159 -8.84 -0.27 8.13
N PHE A 160 -7.77 -0.10 7.34
CA PHE A 160 -7.22 1.22 7.05
C PHE A 160 -7.93 1.88 5.87
N VAL A 161 -8.00 3.20 5.95
CA VAL A 161 -8.59 4.06 4.94
C VAL A 161 -7.55 5.10 4.54
N LEU A 162 -7.16 5.13 3.27
CA LEU A 162 -6.20 6.09 2.76
C LEU A 162 -6.88 7.21 2.00
N ARG A 163 -6.55 8.44 2.35
CA ARG A 163 -6.91 9.61 1.53
C ARG A 163 -6.03 9.67 0.30
N PHE A 164 -6.58 10.14 -0.81
CA PHE A 164 -5.81 10.49 -1.99
C PHE A 164 -6.20 11.85 -2.54
N GLU A 165 -5.29 12.43 -3.33
CA GLU A 165 -5.55 13.61 -4.14
C GLU A 165 -6.45 13.21 -5.30
N THR A 166 -7.61 13.85 -5.38
CA THR A 166 -8.41 13.85 -6.59
C THR A 166 -7.87 14.97 -7.49
N PRO A 167 -7.34 14.69 -8.69
CA PRO A 167 -7.42 15.68 -9.75
C PRO A 167 -8.91 16.06 -9.90
N ALA A 168 -9.22 17.31 -10.25
CA ALA A 168 -10.57 17.76 -10.58
C ALA A 168 -11.33 16.67 -11.37
N PRO A 169 -12.63 16.45 -11.13
CA PRO A 169 -13.29 15.21 -11.48
C PRO A 169 -13.19 15.00 -12.98
N LEU A 170 -12.42 14.00 -13.41
CA LEU A 170 -12.80 13.32 -14.64
C LEU A 170 -14.09 12.61 -14.29
N GLY A 171 -15.15 12.91 -15.03
CA GLY A 171 -16.49 12.38 -14.81
C GLY A 171 -16.49 10.85 -14.95
N TYR A 172 -16.10 10.16 -13.88
CA TYR A 172 -16.30 8.72 -13.77
C TYR A 172 -17.74 8.51 -13.37
N THR A 173 -18.57 8.17 -14.34
CA THR A 173 -19.88 7.59 -14.06
C THR A 173 -19.65 6.31 -13.27
N LEU A 174 -20.10 6.30 -12.01
CA LEU A 174 -20.20 5.08 -11.21
C LEU A 174 -21.09 4.11 -12.00
N ASN A 175 -20.50 3.13 -12.67
CA ASN A 175 -21.27 2.04 -13.22
C ASN A 175 -21.89 1.29 -12.03
N VAL A 176 -23.22 1.29 -11.98
CA VAL A 176 -24.03 0.69 -10.92
C VAL A 176 -23.72 -0.81 -10.90
N GLY A 177 -22.77 -1.20 -10.04
CA GLY A 177 -22.23 -2.57 -9.96
C GLY A 177 -20.74 -2.66 -9.63
N CYS A 178 -19.93 -1.63 -9.93
CA CYS A 178 -18.49 -1.67 -9.69
C CYS A 178 -18.06 -1.23 -8.28
N GLY A 179 -18.96 -0.54 -7.56
CA GLY A 179 -18.64 0.11 -6.30
C GLY A 179 -17.54 1.17 -6.45
N TRP A 180 -17.29 1.88 -5.36
CA TRP A 180 -16.18 2.82 -5.27
C TRP A 180 -15.39 2.48 -3.99
N PRO A 181 -14.05 2.38 -4.05
CA PRO A 181 -13.18 2.47 -5.22
C PRO A 181 -13.45 1.35 -6.25
N PRO A 182 -13.16 1.57 -7.54
CA PRO A 182 -13.34 0.55 -8.57
C PRO A 182 -12.60 -0.72 -8.15
N ASN A 183 -13.30 -1.86 -8.14
CA ASN A 183 -12.68 -3.15 -7.93
C ASN A 183 -12.36 -3.80 -9.29
N PRO A 184 -11.12 -3.77 -9.79
CA PRO A 184 -10.70 -4.53 -10.98
C PRO A 184 -11.10 -6.00 -11.05
N SER A 185 -11.34 -6.67 -9.91
CA SER A 185 -11.86 -8.06 -9.91
C SER A 185 -13.36 -8.13 -10.23
N VAL A 186 -14.10 -7.04 -10.03
CA VAL A 186 -15.55 -6.92 -10.32
C VAL A 186 -15.79 -6.18 -11.64
N CYS A 187 -14.89 -5.26 -12.01
CA CYS A 187 -14.97 -4.45 -13.23
C CYS A 187 -13.62 -4.41 -13.98
N PRO A 188 -13.30 -5.48 -14.73
CA PRO A 188 -12.11 -5.50 -15.58
C PRO A 188 -12.24 -4.48 -16.71
N GLY A 189 -11.28 -3.55 -16.84
CA GLY A 189 -11.22 -2.56 -17.92
C GLY A 189 -11.33 -1.09 -17.52
N TYR A 190 -11.40 -0.77 -16.22
CA TYR A 190 -11.24 0.59 -15.67
C TYR A 190 -9.82 0.83 -15.15
#